data_AF-A0A3P8I2E7-F1
#
_entry.id   AF-A0A3P8I2E7-F1
#
_cell.length_a   1.000
_cell.length_b   1.000
_cell.length_c   1.000
_cell.angle_alpha   90.00
_cell.angle_beta   90.00
_cell.angle_gamma   90.00
#
_symmetry.space_group_name_H-M   'P 1'
#
loop_
_entity.id
_entity.type
_entity.pdbx_description
1 polymer ?
#
loop_
_entity_poly.entity_id
_entity_poly.type
_entity_poly.pdbx_seq_one_letter_code
_entity_poly.pdbx_strand_id
1 'polypeptide(L)'
;MKTNPSISLERLIGSSVTFNCEAEGTEPIKYRWFMGSAVADWITTGQGVRGPILTIDRVGREHTGQYTCQVSNSVGSLNYTYRLLVSGKLFRLINNFNIICYVILFDCLKTHFYIKYLYYVLCSI
;
A
#
# COMPACT_ATOMS: atom_id res chain seq x y z
N MET A 1 -18.17 -22.35 2.09
CA MET A 1 -18.24 -20.87 2.03
C MET A 1 -16.80 -20.37 2.00
N LYS A 2 -16.31 -19.85 0.87
CA LYS A 2 -14.93 -19.34 0.79
C LYS A 2 -14.84 -18.12 1.71
N THR A 3 -14.02 -18.21 2.74
CA THR A 3 -13.78 -17.15 3.72
C THR A 3 -13.26 -15.90 2.99
N ASN A 4 -13.63 -14.70 3.44
CA ASN A 4 -13.09 -13.43 2.93
C ASN A 4 -11.57 -13.43 3.16
N PRO A 5 -10.73 -13.70 2.14
CA PRO A 5 -9.30 -13.79 2.36
C PRO A 5 -8.81 -12.37 2.64
N SER A 6 -8.32 -12.15 3.87
CA SER A 6 -7.66 -10.91 4.28
C SER A 6 -6.15 -11.09 4.13
N ILE A 7 -5.63 -10.77 2.94
CA ILE A 7 -4.21 -11.01 2.60
C ILE A 7 -3.42 -9.71 2.84
N SER A 8 -2.36 -9.78 3.63
CA SER A 8 -1.45 -8.63 3.83
C SER A 8 -0.22 -8.78 2.94
N LEU A 9 0.08 -7.74 2.15
CA LEU A 9 1.17 -7.69 1.19
C LEU A 9 2.09 -6.50 1.52
N GLU A 10 3.39 -6.73 1.49
CA GLU A 10 4.40 -5.68 1.57
C GLU A 10 5.13 -5.55 0.23
N ARG A 11 5.17 -4.35 -0.32
CA ARG A 11 5.86 -4.04 -1.58
C ARG A 11 6.81 -2.87 -1.41
N LEU A 12 7.83 -2.84 -2.25
CA LEU A 12 8.79 -1.75 -2.26
C LEU A 12 8.31 -0.64 -3.19
N ILE A 13 8.60 0.62 -2.85
CA ILE A 13 8.35 1.76 -3.73
C ILE A 13 8.95 1.48 -5.12
N GLY A 14 8.17 1.73 -6.17
CA GLY A 14 8.53 1.52 -7.57
C GLY A 14 8.40 0.08 -8.06
N SER A 15 8.00 -0.88 -7.21
CA SER A 15 7.69 -2.25 -7.62
C SER A 15 6.24 -2.39 -8.11
N SER A 16 5.92 -3.49 -8.79
CA SER A 16 4.55 -3.81 -9.21
C SER A 16 3.82 -4.66 -8.17
N VAL A 17 2.49 -4.58 -8.10
CA VAL A 17 1.64 -5.48 -7.32
C VAL A 17 0.41 -5.88 -8.11
N THR A 18 -0.04 -7.13 -7.94
CA THR A 18 -1.22 -7.67 -8.58
C THR A 18 -2.13 -8.28 -7.52
N PHE A 19 -3.40 -7.91 -7.54
CA PHE A 19 -4.46 -8.49 -6.74
C PHE A 19 -5.37 -9.34 -7.65
N ASN A 20 -5.83 -10.48 -7.16
CA ASN A 20 -6.70 -11.38 -7.91
C ASN A 20 -7.91 -11.81 -7.08
N CYS A 21 -9.10 -11.43 -7.52
CA CYS A 21 -10.37 -11.81 -6.91
C CYS A 21 -11.25 -12.65 -7.85
N GLU A 22 -10.65 -13.36 -8.81
CA GLU A 22 -11.37 -14.24 -9.71
C GLU A 22 -12.33 -15.18 -8.96
N ALA A 23 -13.56 -15.22 -9.45
CA ALA A 23 -14.61 -16.03 -8.88
C ALA A 23 -15.34 -16.81 -9.99
N GLU A 24 -15.75 -18.02 -9.65
CA GLU A 24 -16.58 -18.87 -10.48
C GLU A 24 -18.03 -18.76 -9.99
N GLY A 25 -18.98 -18.73 -10.93
CA GLY A 25 -20.40 -18.64 -10.61
C GLY A 25 -21.24 -18.43 -11.85
N THR A 26 -22.55 -18.29 -11.65
CA THR A 26 -23.50 -18.01 -12.72
C THR A 26 -23.23 -16.64 -13.33
N GLU A 27 -23.05 -16.58 -14.65
CA GLU A 27 -22.89 -15.34 -15.40
C GLU A 27 -24.20 -14.53 -15.45
N PRO A 28 -24.14 -13.19 -15.62
CA PRO A 28 -22.93 -12.37 -15.75
C PRO A 28 -22.30 -12.01 -14.40
N ILE A 29 -20.99 -12.24 -14.27
CA ILE A 29 -20.21 -11.88 -13.07
C ILE A 29 -19.68 -10.44 -13.22
N LYS A 30 -19.89 -9.62 -12.20
CA LYS A 30 -19.44 -8.23 -12.15
C LYS A 30 -18.40 -8.05 -11.05
N TYR A 31 -17.30 -7.37 -11.40
CA TYR A 31 -16.23 -7.02 -10.48
C TYR A 31 -16.20 -5.52 -10.23
N ARG A 32 -15.85 -5.14 -9.00
CA ARG A 32 -15.60 -3.74 -8.62
C ARG A 32 -14.53 -3.67 -7.54
N TRP A 33 -13.51 -2.85 -7.78
CA TRP A 33 -12.45 -2.60 -6.80
C TRP A 33 -12.67 -1.31 -6.02
N PHE A 34 -12.38 -1.38 -4.73
CA PHE A 34 -12.43 -0.28 -3.80
C PHE A 34 -11.08 -0.13 -3.08
N MET A 35 -10.67 1.10 -2.81
CA MET A 35 -9.59 1.41 -1.87
C MET A 35 -10.19 2.18 -0.69
N GLY A 36 -10.13 1.57 0.50
CA GLY A 36 -10.94 2.03 1.63
C GLY A 36 -12.43 1.99 1.27
N SER A 37 -13.10 3.14 1.30
CA SER A 37 -14.52 3.29 0.94
C SER A 37 -14.75 3.81 -0.49
N ALA A 38 -13.70 4.26 -1.18
CA ALA A 38 -13.81 4.85 -2.51
C ALA A 38 -13.59 3.81 -3.60
N VAL A 39 -14.26 3.96 -4.74
CA VAL A 39 -13.98 3.14 -5.93
C VAL A 39 -12.57 3.45 -6.39
N ALA A 40 -11.77 2.41 -6.66
CA ALA A 40 -10.38 2.52 -7.05
C ALA A 40 -10.19 2.97 -8.52
N ASP A 41 -11.07 3.85 -9.03
CA ASP A 41 -11.10 4.25 -10.45
C ASP A 41 -9.83 5.00 -10.88
N TRP A 42 -9.15 5.64 -9.93
CA TRP A 42 -7.88 6.32 -10.14
C TRP A 42 -6.70 5.36 -10.40
N ILE A 43 -6.86 4.07 -10.08
CA ILE A 43 -5.81 3.05 -10.22
C ILE A 43 -6.04 2.32 -11.54
N THR A 44 -5.45 2.81 -12.63
CA THR A 44 -5.59 2.19 -13.96
C THR A 44 -4.25 1.87 -14.60
N THR A 45 -3.89 0.59 -14.58
CA THR A 45 -2.94 -0.07 -15.49
C THR A 45 -3.49 -1.46 -15.83
N GLY A 46 -4.07 -1.66 -17.03
CA GLY A 46 -4.57 -2.98 -17.51
C GLY A 46 -6.10 -3.13 -17.63
N GLN A 47 -6.66 -4.33 -17.37
CA GLN A 47 -8.10 -4.68 -17.52
C GLN A 47 -9.07 -3.80 -16.71
N GLY A 48 -8.54 -2.86 -15.93
CA GLY A 48 -9.27 -1.85 -15.20
C GLY A 48 -9.93 -2.38 -13.93
N VAL A 49 -10.40 -1.44 -13.13
CA VAL A 49 -11.22 -1.55 -11.91
C VAL A 49 -12.46 -2.46 -11.99
N ARG A 50 -12.75 -3.03 -13.17
CA ARG A 50 -13.94 -3.84 -13.49
C ARG A 50 -13.61 -5.29 -13.86
N GLY A 51 -12.33 -5.67 -13.85
CA GLY A 51 -11.88 -7.05 -14.05
C GLY A 51 -11.57 -7.78 -12.73
N PRO A 52 -11.34 -9.10 -12.80
CA PRO A 52 -10.94 -9.92 -11.65
C PRO A 52 -9.53 -9.58 -11.13
N ILE A 53 -8.72 -8.90 -11.96
CA ILE A 53 -7.32 -8.60 -11.67
C ILE A 53 -7.13 -7.08 -11.61
N LEU A 54 -6.53 -6.60 -10.51
CA LEU A 54 -6.07 -5.22 -10.37
C LEU A 54 -4.54 -5.21 -10.26
N THR A 55 -3.88 -4.52 -11.19
CA THR A 55 -2.42 -4.37 -11.20
C THR A 55 -2.03 -2.92 -11.02
N ILE A 56 -1.01 -2.67 -10.19
CA ILE A 56 -0.37 -1.37 -10.02
C ILE A 56 1.11 -1.55 -10.35
N ASP A 57 1.56 -1.01 -11.48
CA ASP A 57 2.91 -1.29 -11.99
C ASP A 57 4.04 -0.62 -11.20
N ARG A 58 3.78 0.57 -10.64
CA ARG A 58 4.74 1.35 -9.87
C ARG A 58 4.08 1.85 -8.59
N VAL A 59 4.14 1.04 -7.53
CA VAL A 59 3.56 1.41 -6.25
C VAL A 59 4.35 2.55 -5.59
N GLY A 60 3.63 3.53 -5.05
CA GLY A 60 4.13 4.60 -4.20
C GLY A 60 3.47 4.55 -2.82
N ARG A 61 3.86 5.46 -1.91
CA ARG A 61 3.35 5.44 -0.53
C ARG A 61 1.85 5.70 -0.46
N GLU A 62 1.34 6.52 -1.37
CA GLU A 62 -0.07 6.85 -1.59
C GLU A 62 -0.94 5.64 -1.94
N HIS A 63 -0.33 4.57 -2.46
CA HIS A 63 -1.04 3.32 -2.76
C HIS A 63 -1.21 2.43 -1.51
N THR A 64 -0.60 2.77 -0.37
CA THR A 64 -0.77 2.02 0.89
C THR A 64 -2.21 2.08 1.36
N GLY A 65 -2.80 0.93 1.67
CA GLY A 65 -4.19 0.90 2.14
C GLY A 65 -4.84 -0.47 2.02
N GLN A 66 -6.16 -0.47 2.20
CA GLN A 66 -6.99 -1.66 2.08
C GLN A 66 -7.71 -1.66 0.74
N TYR A 67 -7.56 -2.75 0.00
CA TYR A 67 -8.16 -2.96 -1.31
C TYR A 67 -9.23 -4.03 -1.18
N THR A 68 -10.47 -3.73 -1.58
CA THR A 68 -11.57 -4.68 -1.55
C THR A 68 -12.09 -4.89 -2.95
N CYS A 69 -12.07 -6.13 -3.43
CA CYS A 69 -12.79 -6.53 -4.63
C CYS A 69 -14.15 -7.09 -4.23
N GLN A 70 -15.20 -6.46 -4.74
CA GLN A 70 -16.55 -6.98 -4.67
C GLN A 70 -16.88 -7.68 -5.98
N VAL A 71 -17.23 -8.96 -5.87
CA VAL A 71 -17.69 -9.80 -6.97
C VAL A 71 -19.16 -10.08 -6.78
N SER A 72 -19.98 -9.92 -7.82
CA SER A 72 -21.43 -10.11 -7.71
C SER A 72 -22.04 -10.74 -8.96
N ASN A 73 -23.06 -11.56 -8.75
CA ASN A 73 -23.95 -12.08 -9.78
C ASN A 73 -25.41 -12.06 -9.30
N SER A 74 -26.34 -12.67 -10.05
CA SER A 74 -27.77 -12.74 -9.69
C SER A 74 -28.06 -13.52 -8.41
N VAL A 75 -27.12 -14.38 -7.97
CA VAL A 75 -27.28 -15.24 -6.79
C VAL A 75 -26.76 -14.56 -5.53
N GLY A 76 -25.73 -13.71 -5.64
CA GLY A 76 -25.21 -12.97 -4.50
C GLY A 76 -23.90 -12.24 -4.76
N SER A 77 -23.20 -11.90 -3.68
CA SER A 77 -21.94 -11.17 -3.72
C SER A 77 -20.90 -11.71 -2.74
N LEU A 78 -19.63 -11.63 -3.11
CA LEU A 78 -18.47 -11.99 -2.30
C LEU A 78 -17.44 -10.85 -2.30
N ASN A 79 -16.73 -10.70 -1.18
CA ASN A 79 -15.69 -9.69 -1.03
C ASN A 79 -14.33 -10.34 -0.76
N TYR A 80 -13.29 -9.85 -1.43
CA TYR A 80 -11.88 -10.22 -1.24
C TYR A 80 -11.10 -8.99 -0.77
N THR A 81 -10.37 -9.12 0.34
CA THR A 81 -9.77 -7.95 1.01
C THR A 81 -8.25 -8.08 1.09
N TYR A 82 -7.52 -7.09 0.60
CA TYR A 82 -6.07 -7.05 0.63
C TYR A 82 -5.61 -5.83 1.44
N ARG A 83 -4.54 -5.99 2.22
CA ARG A 83 -3.86 -4.87 2.89
C ARG A 83 -2.50 -4.69 2.25
N LEU A 84 -2.29 -3.59 1.54
CA LEU A 84 -1.02 -3.25 0.92
C LEU A 84 -0.25 -2.28 1.82
N LEU A 85 0.98 -2.65 2.16
CA LEU A 85 1.99 -1.79 2.78
C LEU A 85 3.10 -1.50 1.78
N VAL A 86 3.36 -0.22 1.51
CA VAL A 86 4.45 0.20 0.62
C VAL A 86 5.61 0.77 1.42
N SER A 87 6.74 0.06 1.40
CA SER A 87 7.95 0.39 2.15
C SER A 87 9.05 0.96 1.24
N GLY A 88 9.84 1.91 1.76
CA GLY A 88 11.02 2.40 1.07
C GLY A 88 12.20 1.42 1.17
N LYS A 89 13.07 1.40 0.16
CA LYS A 89 14.28 0.54 0.13
C LYS A 89 15.22 0.81 1.32
N LEU A 90 15.28 2.07 1.77
CA LEU A 90 16.04 2.46 2.96
C LEU A 90 15.52 1.81 4.25
N PHE A 91 14.20 1.57 4.36
CA PHE A 91 13.56 0.98 5.55
C PHE A 91 13.87 -0.51 5.75
N ARG A 92 14.08 -1.29 4.67
CA ARG A 92 14.48 -2.71 4.78
C ARG A 92 15.93 -2.90 5.23
N LEU A 93 16.83 -1.98 4.88
CA LEU A 93 18.22 -2.04 5.31
C LEU A 93 18.35 -1.73 6.82
N ILE A 94 17.35 -1.08 7.42
CA ILE A 94 17.36 -0.76 8.84
C ILE A 94 16.90 -1.95 9.70
N ASN A 95 16.04 -2.85 9.20
CA ASN A 95 15.43 -3.96 9.98
C ASN A 95 16.42 -5.04 10.46
N ASN A 96 17.70 -4.96 10.13
CA ASN A 96 18.72 -5.71 10.84
C ASN A 96 18.81 -5.09 12.24
N PHE A 97 18.44 -5.80 13.30
CA PHE A 97 18.34 -5.25 14.68
C PHE A 97 19.59 -4.45 15.13
N ASN A 98 20.76 -4.70 14.52
CA ASN A 98 21.99 -3.92 14.74
C ASN A 98 22.00 -2.52 14.08
N ILE A 99 21.21 -2.29 13.03
CA ILE A 99 21.18 -1.05 12.24
C ILE A 99 20.05 -0.11 12.73
N ILE A 100 18.95 -0.64 13.28
CA ILE A 100 17.83 0.16 13.82
C ILE A 100 18.29 1.17 14.88
N CYS A 101 19.15 0.75 15.82
CA CYS A 101 19.72 1.66 16.82
C CYS A 101 20.57 2.77 16.20
N TYR A 102 21.34 2.45 15.16
CA TYR A 102 22.30 3.39 14.55
C TYR A 102 21.60 4.53 13.80
N VAL A 103 20.48 4.24 13.13
CA VAL A 103 19.75 5.23 12.32
C VAL A 103 18.82 6.11 13.17
N ILE A 104 18.16 5.55 14.19
CA ILE A 104 17.33 6.36 15.11
C ILE A 104 18.19 7.36 15.91
N LEU A 105 19.44 6.99 16.25
CA LEU A 105 20.43 7.90 16.83
C LEU A 105 20.79 9.05 15.87
N PHE A 106 20.97 8.77 14.58
CA PHE A 106 21.32 9.81 13.60
C PHE A 106 20.19 10.80 13.31
N ASP A 107 18.93 10.36 13.26
CA ASP A 107 17.79 11.26 13.05
C ASP A 107 17.53 12.14 14.28
N CYS A 108 17.68 11.60 15.51
CA CYS A 108 17.55 12.37 16.76
C CYS A 108 18.69 13.38 16.94
N LEU A 109 19.93 13.03 16.56
CA LEU A 109 21.06 13.96 16.58
C LEU A 109 20.91 15.08 15.53
N LYS A 110 20.37 14.79 14.33
CA LYS A 110 20.17 15.83 13.31
C LYS A 110 19.11 16.85 13.70
N THR A 111 18.01 16.43 14.36
CA THR A 111 16.98 17.39 14.82
C THR A 111 17.53 18.29 15.93
N HIS A 112 18.36 17.76 16.84
CA HIS A 112 18.96 18.57 17.91
C HIS A 112 20.10 19.49 17.42
N PHE A 113 20.94 19.06 16.48
CA PHE A 113 22.05 19.87 15.97
C PHE A 113 21.58 21.00 15.04
N TYR A 114 20.61 20.76 14.15
CA TYR A 114 20.11 21.80 13.25
C TYR A 114 19.45 22.96 14.01
N ILE A 115 18.69 22.65 15.06
CA ILE A 115 18.04 23.67 15.91
C ILE A 115 19.10 24.46 16.70
N LYS A 116 20.13 23.80 17.22
CA LYS A 116 21.23 24.47 17.94
C LYS A 116 22.07 25.37 17.02
N TYR A 117 22.28 24.95 15.77
CA TYR A 117 23.04 25.70 14.77
C TYR A 117 22.29 26.96 14.30
N LEU A 118 20.99 26.87 14.04
CA LEU A 118 20.15 28.04 13.73
C LEU A 118 20.11 29.04 14.89
N TYR A 119 20.02 28.58 16.14
CA TYR A 119 20.04 29.46 17.31
C TYR A 119 21.39 30.18 17.46
N TYR A 120 22.51 29.51 17.13
CA TYR A 120 23.85 30.12 17.17
C TYR A 120 24.03 31.19 16.09
N VAL A 121 23.49 30.96 14.88
CA VAL A 121 23.60 31.91 13.75
C VAL A 121 22.72 33.14 13.93
N LEU A 122 21.55 33.02 14.58
CA LEU A 122 20.65 34.14 14.82
C LEU A 122 21.07 35.07 15.97
N CYS A 123 22.06 34.68 16.79
CA CYS A 123 22.52 35.45 17.95
C CYS A 123 23.85 36.19 17.70
N SER A 124 24.31 36.29 16.45
CA SER A 124 25.60 36.92 16.09
C SER A 124 25.48 37.98 14.98
N ILE A 125 24.30 38.59 14.82
CA ILE A 125 24.05 39.73 13.94
C ILE A 125 23.38 40.84 14.74
#